data_AF-A0A3D5HGI7-F1
#
_entry.id   AF-A0A3D5HGI7-F1
#
_cell.length_a   1.000
_cell.length_b   1.000
_cell.length_c   1.000
_cell.angle_alpha   90.00
_cell.angle_beta   90.00
_cell.angle_gamma   90.00
#
_symmetry.space_group_name_H-M   'P 1'
#
loop_
_entity.id
_entity.type
_entity.pdbx_description
1 polymer ?
#
loop_
_entity_poly.entity_id
_entity_poly.type
_entity_poly.pdbx_seq_one_letter_code
_entity_poly.pdbx_strand_id
1 'polypeptide(L)'
;KDLGIRVVLCRGSMDRSQKNGGLPPDSVVQTCDEILADSERLIQQYHNPTEGAMTQIALAPCSPFSVSEEVMLKSASLAEKHNVLLHTHLAETEDENSFC
;
A
#
# COMPACT_ATOMS: atom_id res chain seq x y z
N LYS A 1 -2.23 27.22 -1.00
CA LYS A 1 -3.50 27.38 -0.24
C LYS A 1 -3.88 26.00 0.23
N ASP A 2 -3.92 25.78 1.54
CA ASP A 2 -4.24 24.47 2.12
C ASP A 2 -5.74 24.38 2.38
N LEU A 3 -6.32 23.20 2.12
CA LEU A 3 -7.75 22.94 2.32
C LEU A 3 -8.13 22.83 3.81
N GLY A 4 -7.16 22.69 4.71
CA GLY A 4 -7.40 22.55 6.15
C GLY A 4 -8.02 21.20 6.57
N ILE A 5 -8.00 20.20 5.68
CA ILE A 5 -8.59 18.87 5.92
C ILE A 5 -7.53 17.92 6.48
N ARG A 6 -7.91 17.14 7.51
CA ARG A 6 -7.07 16.07 8.06
C ARG A 6 -7.10 14.85 7.14
N VAL A 7 -5.95 14.27 6.85
CA VAL A 7 -5.82 13.14 5.92
C VAL A 7 -4.91 12.03 6.46
N VAL A 8 -5.28 10.80 6.10
CA VAL A 8 -4.36 9.65 6.07
C VAL A 8 -4.22 9.27 4.60
N LEU A 9 -3.03 9.51 4.04
CA LEU A 9 -2.75 9.21 2.64
C LEU A 9 -2.18 7.80 2.52
N CYS A 10 -2.84 6.96 1.74
CA CYS A 10 -2.46 5.57 1.55
C CYS A 10 -1.59 5.42 0.30
N ARG A 11 -0.37 4.90 0.48
CA ARG A 11 0.50 4.53 -0.65
C ARG A 11 0.01 3.21 -1.24
N GLY A 12 -0.80 3.30 -2.30
CA GLY A 12 -1.29 2.15 -3.07
C GLY A 12 -0.17 1.40 -3.78
N SER A 13 -0.26 0.07 -3.91
CA SER A 13 0.72 -0.72 -4.66
C SER A 13 0.14 -1.95 -5.35
N MET A 14 0.74 -2.32 -6.49
CA MET A 14 0.43 -3.48 -7.31
C MET A 14 1.74 -3.96 -7.96
N ASP A 15 2.07 -5.25 -7.87
CA ASP A 15 3.26 -5.85 -8.51
C ASP A 15 2.94 -7.08 -9.39
N ARG A 16 1.66 -7.50 -9.40
CA ARG A 16 1.21 -8.65 -10.21
C ARG A 16 0.33 -8.18 -11.35
N SER A 17 0.88 -8.07 -12.56
CA SER A 17 0.14 -7.66 -13.75
C SER A 17 -0.50 -8.81 -14.52
N GLN A 18 -1.26 -8.50 -15.56
CA GLN A 18 -1.92 -9.47 -16.46
C GLN A 18 -0.97 -10.53 -17.03
N LYS A 19 0.27 -10.18 -17.42
CA LYS A 19 1.25 -11.17 -17.92
C LYS A 19 1.67 -12.19 -16.86
N ASN A 20 1.56 -11.83 -15.58
CA ASN A 20 1.93 -12.64 -14.42
C ASN A 20 0.67 -13.21 -13.72
N GLY A 21 -0.45 -13.26 -14.45
CA GLY A 21 -1.73 -13.79 -13.95
C GLY A 21 -2.41 -12.93 -12.89
N GLY A 22 -2.12 -11.63 -12.83
CA GLY A 22 -2.86 -10.65 -12.05
C GLY A 22 -3.90 -9.89 -12.88
N LEU A 23 -4.57 -8.94 -12.25
CA LEU A 23 -5.59 -8.10 -12.88
C LEU A 23 -5.06 -6.80 -13.53
N PRO A 24 -4.12 -6.06 -12.92
CA PRO A 24 -3.74 -4.73 -13.43
C PRO A 24 -2.92 -4.79 -14.73
N PRO A 25 -3.01 -3.75 -15.58
CA PRO A 25 -2.12 -3.57 -16.72
C PRO A 25 -0.64 -3.54 -16.32
N ASP A 26 0.23 -3.99 -17.20
CA ASP A 26 1.69 -3.95 -17.01
C ASP A 26 2.23 -2.54 -16.75
N SER A 27 1.58 -1.51 -17.29
CA SER A 27 2.02 -0.11 -17.17
C SER A 27 1.82 0.49 -15.79
N VAL A 28 1.06 -0.17 -14.90
CA VAL A 28 0.72 0.36 -13.57
C VAL A 28 1.29 -0.47 -12.43
N VAL A 29 1.96 -1.59 -12.73
CA VAL A 29 2.66 -2.38 -11.72
C VAL A 29 4.08 -1.89 -11.52
N GLN A 30 4.60 -2.13 -10.32
CA GLN A 30 5.94 -1.78 -9.91
C GLN A 30 6.60 -3.01 -9.30
N THR A 31 7.92 -3.07 -9.29
CA THR A 31 8.64 -4.12 -8.56
C THR A 31 8.46 -3.94 -7.05
N CYS A 32 8.63 -5.03 -6.29
CA CYS A 32 8.58 -4.99 -4.83
C CYS A 32 9.56 -3.94 -4.25
N ASP A 33 10.78 -3.87 -4.77
CA ASP A 33 11.79 -2.92 -4.31
C ASP A 33 11.41 -1.46 -4.59
N GLU A 34 10.86 -1.17 -5.78
CA GLU A 34 10.35 0.17 -6.10
C GLU A 34 9.20 0.58 -5.17
N ILE A 35 8.29 -0.35 -4.87
CA ILE A 35 7.17 -0.12 -3.95
C ILE A 35 7.67 0.23 -2.56
N LEU A 36 8.60 -0.55 -2.02
CA LEU A 36 9.10 -0.37 -0.65
C LEU A 36 9.97 0.87 -0.52
N ALA A 37 10.85 1.13 -1.48
CA ALA A 37 11.70 2.32 -1.47
C ALA A 37 10.86 3.61 -1.53
N ASP A 38 9.84 3.65 -2.39
CA ASP A 38 8.95 4.80 -2.49
C ASP A 38 8.05 4.95 -1.25
N SER A 39 7.57 3.83 -0.70
CA SER A 39 6.80 3.81 0.56
C SER A 39 7.62 4.39 1.72
N GLU A 40 8.87 3.95 1.89
CA GLU A 40 9.75 4.45 2.94
C GLU A 40 10.08 5.94 2.73
N ARG A 41 10.34 6.37 1.48
CA ARG A 41 10.54 7.78 1.14
C ARG A 41 9.35 8.65 1.54
N LEU A 42 8.13 8.21 1.24
CA LEU A 42 6.91 8.96 1.56
C LEU A 42 6.66 9.04 3.07
N ILE A 43 6.91 7.94 3.79
CA ILE A 43 6.84 7.94 5.26
C ILE A 43 7.81 8.98 5.82
N GLN A 44 9.09 8.90 5.44
CA GLN A 44 10.14 9.79 5.96
C GLN A 44 9.85 11.27 5.66
N GLN A 45 9.24 11.55 4.51
CA GLN A 45 9.00 12.92 4.06
C GLN A 45 7.72 13.53 4.63
N TYR A 46 6.67 12.74 4.85
CA TYR A 46 5.32 13.26 5.10
C TYR A 46 4.60 12.69 6.32
N HIS A 47 5.04 11.55 6.87
CA HIS A 47 4.36 10.96 8.02
C HIS A 47 4.63 11.79 9.28
N ASN A 48 3.56 12.26 9.92
CA ASN A 48 3.66 12.88 11.24
C ASN A 48 2.96 12.00 12.30
N PRO A 49 3.71 11.37 13.22
CA PRO A 49 3.15 10.47 14.22
C PRO A 49 2.59 11.19 15.45
N THR A 50 2.72 12.52 15.56
CA THR A 50 2.27 13.26 16.76
C THR A 50 0.75 13.23 16.91
N GLU A 51 0.27 13.18 18.15
CA GLU A 51 -1.14 13.33 18.44
C GLU A 51 -1.69 14.63 17.82
N GLY A 52 -2.83 14.53 17.12
CA GLY A 52 -3.44 15.67 16.43
C GLY A 52 -2.80 16.03 15.08
N ALA A 53 -1.86 15.25 14.55
CA ALA A 53 -1.24 15.47 13.23
C ALA A 53 -2.26 15.51 12.07
N MET A 54 -2.19 16.56 11.24
CA MET A 54 -3.11 16.77 10.12
C MET A 54 -2.85 15.86 8.91
N THR A 55 -1.66 15.24 8.84
CA THR A 55 -1.24 14.40 7.71
C THR A 55 -0.48 13.19 8.24
N GLN A 56 -0.95 12.01 7.84
CA GLN A 56 -0.30 10.73 8.13
C GLN A 56 -0.21 9.90 6.86
N ILE A 57 0.76 9.00 6.83
CA ILE A 57 0.97 8.03 5.76
C ILE A 57 0.62 6.63 6.26
N ALA A 58 -0.07 5.86 5.43
CA ALA A 58 -0.32 4.43 5.60
C ALA A 58 0.14 3.67 4.34
N LEU A 59 0.48 2.40 4.50
CA LEU A 59 0.85 1.53 3.36
C LEU A 59 -0.38 0.73 2.90
N ALA A 60 -0.61 0.70 1.59
CA ALA A 60 -1.80 0.07 1.02
C ALA A 60 -1.46 -0.88 -0.15
N PRO A 61 -0.93 -2.09 0.11
CA PRO A 61 -1.01 -3.16 -0.88
C PRO A 61 -2.46 -3.36 -1.30
N CYS A 62 -2.73 -3.34 -2.63
CA CYS A 62 -4.09 -3.14 -3.14
C CYS A 62 -5.07 -4.26 -2.71
N SER A 63 -4.75 -5.52 -3.04
CA SER A 63 -5.54 -6.70 -2.70
C SER A 63 -4.74 -7.99 -2.94
N PRO A 64 -5.12 -9.14 -2.35
CA PRO A 64 -4.47 -10.44 -2.56
C PRO A 64 -4.29 -10.85 -4.03
N PHE A 65 -5.12 -10.34 -4.92
CA PHE A 65 -5.02 -10.62 -6.37
C PHE A 65 -4.06 -9.72 -7.13
N SER A 66 -3.87 -8.49 -6.65
CA SER A 66 -3.14 -7.45 -7.38
C SER A 66 -1.72 -7.27 -6.88
N VAL A 67 -1.41 -7.83 -5.70
CA VAL A 67 -0.05 -7.89 -5.16
C VAL A 67 0.40 -9.32 -4.86
N SER A 68 1.71 -9.54 -4.86
CA SER A 68 2.34 -10.76 -4.35
C SER A 68 2.30 -10.82 -2.82
N GLU A 69 2.41 -12.04 -2.29
CA GLU A 69 2.61 -12.28 -0.86
C GLU A 69 3.86 -11.55 -0.34
N GLU A 70 4.92 -11.48 -1.14
CA GLU A 70 6.16 -10.77 -0.79
C GLU A 70 5.90 -9.28 -0.51
N VAL A 71 5.14 -8.60 -1.37
CA VAL A 71 4.78 -7.19 -1.16
C VAL A 71 3.93 -7.03 0.09
N MET A 72 2.99 -7.94 0.38
CA MET A 72 2.18 -7.88 1.60
C MET A 72 3.04 -8.02 2.86
N LEU A 73 3.88 -9.05 2.92
CA LEU A 73 4.74 -9.30 4.08
C LEU A 73 5.75 -8.17 4.30
N LYS A 74 6.42 -7.72 3.24
CA LYS A 74 7.42 -6.64 3.35
C LYS A 74 6.76 -5.29 3.66
N SER A 75 5.57 -5.02 3.14
CA SER A 75 4.79 -3.83 3.54
C SER A 75 4.45 -3.87 5.02
N ALA A 76 4.06 -5.03 5.54
CA ALA A 76 3.79 -5.19 6.97
C ALA A 76 5.04 -4.95 7.83
N SER A 77 6.19 -5.53 7.46
CA SER A 77 7.46 -5.27 8.16
C SER A 77 7.89 -3.81 8.10
N LEU A 78 7.69 -3.14 6.95
CA LEU A 78 7.99 -1.72 6.82
C LEU A 78 7.05 -0.85 7.66
N ALA A 79 5.76 -1.21 7.69
CA ALA A 79 4.75 -0.52 8.49
C ALA A 79 5.07 -0.63 9.99
N GLU A 80 5.46 -1.82 10.46
CA GLU A 80 5.91 -2.05 11.83
C GLU A 80 7.18 -1.23 12.15
N LYS A 81 8.19 -1.27 11.28
CA LYS A 81 9.45 -0.51 11.44
C LYS A 81 9.22 0.99 11.64
N HIS A 82 8.28 1.57 10.91
CA HIS A 82 8.00 3.01 10.95
C HIS A 82 6.77 3.40 11.77
N ASN A 83 6.13 2.42 12.44
CA ASN A 83 4.91 2.61 13.21
C ASN A 83 3.79 3.33 12.41
N VAL A 84 3.55 2.86 11.20
CA VAL A 84 2.47 3.35 10.33
C VAL A 84 1.36 2.30 10.14
N LEU A 85 0.19 2.74 9.69
CA LEU A 85 -0.95 1.85 9.47
C LEU A 85 -0.83 1.05 8.16
N LEU A 86 -1.58 -0.05 8.11
CA LEU A 86 -1.83 -0.84 6.90
C LEU A 86 -3.30 -0.73 6.49
N HIS A 87 -3.53 -0.79 5.17
CA HIS A 87 -4.85 -0.84 4.57
C HIS A 87 -4.81 -1.78 3.36
N THR A 88 -5.88 -2.53 3.10
CA THR A 88 -6.02 -3.36 1.90
C THR A 88 -7.50 -3.56 1.62
N HIS A 89 -7.83 -3.87 0.38
CA HIS A 89 -9.14 -4.41 0.04
C HIS A 89 -9.17 -5.90 0.38
N LEU A 90 -10.35 -6.42 0.72
CA LEU A 90 -10.58 -7.83 1.04
C LEU A 90 -12.07 -8.16 0.89
N ALA A 91 -12.37 -9.37 0.40
CA ALA A 91 -13.70 -9.95 0.28
C ALA A 91 -14.69 -9.11 -0.56
N GLU A 92 -14.21 -8.54 -1.66
CA GLU A 92 -15.03 -7.80 -2.64
C GLU A 92 -15.80 -8.73 -3.58
N THR A 93 -15.25 -9.91 -3.87
CA THR A 93 -15.82 -10.89 -4.82
C THR A 93 -15.69 -12.33 -4.33
N GLU A 94 -16.52 -13.25 -4.83
CA GLU A 94 -16.44 -14.68 -4.47
C GLU A 94 -15.14 -15.35 -4.96
N ASP A 95 -14.59 -14.87 -6.07
CA ASP A 95 -13.28 -15.30 -6.53
C ASP A 95 -12.22 -14.96 -5.47
N GLU A 96 -12.30 -13.77 -4.85
CA GLU A 96 -11.38 -13.35 -3.77
C GLU A 96 -11.50 -14.22 -2.54
N ASN A 97 -12.73 -14.55 -2.15
CA ASN A 97 -12.99 -15.47 -1.04
C ASN A 97 -12.40 -16.86 -1.30
N SER A 98 -12.40 -17.32 -2.56
CA SER A 98 -11.88 -18.64 -2.92
C SER A 98 -10.34 -18.68 -3.02
N PHE A 99 -9.71 -17.54 -3.22
CA PHE A 99 -8.25 -17.41 -3.28
C PHE A 99 -7.60 -17.38 -1.89
N CYS A 100 -8.31 -16.83 -0.89
CA CYS A 100 -7.81 -16.62 0.48
C CYS A 100 -7.99 -17.82 1.41
#